data_AF-A0A3M7C8W8-F1
#
_entry.id   AF-A0A3M7C8W8-F1
#
_cell.length_a   1.000
_cell.length_b   1.000
_cell.length_c   1.000
_cell.angle_alpha   90.00
_cell.angle_beta   90.00
_cell.angle_gamma   90.00
#
_symmetry.space_group_name_H-M   'P 1'
#
loop_
_entity.id
_entity.type
_entity.pdbx_description
1 polymer ?
#
loop_
_entity_poly.entity_id
_entity_poly.type
_entity_poly.pdbx_seq_one_letter_code
_entity_poly.pdbx_strand_id
1 'polypeptide(L)'
;MAPRSLRYGALVSRNACRPGVPQLAQAPLTFRQRSTASHESDQKAATASLSPRWLGEVKQRIGKCITFGLTPAQTARAGHILQEIARDWRELVAGSEGFLTTPDRRGMHRQAVVWGEMDSMGLRLSSFQKGHVNNVMYNRYAESGRIGWAQKLAMLDPANKKAWRELFAPTSAGLILRAITTEFKFPMKWPDNISVYHKLRAEPTAGTDSFILDVLIMSELHQRPAARCIEDIV
;
A
#
# COMPACT_ATOMS: atom_id res chain seq x y z
N MET A 1 -9.67 70.95 6.27
CA MET A 1 -11.13 71.17 6.21
C MET A 1 -11.80 69.90 5.71
N ALA A 2 -12.43 69.15 6.62
CA ALA A 2 -13.51 68.21 6.27
C ALA A 2 -14.84 69.01 6.24
N PRO A 3 -15.97 68.46 5.73
CA PRO A 3 -16.66 67.39 6.45
C PRO A 3 -17.28 66.27 5.58
N ARG A 4 -17.53 65.16 6.26
CA ARG A 4 -18.33 64.00 5.88
C ARG A 4 -19.82 64.35 5.77
N SER A 5 -20.59 63.59 4.98
CA SER A 5 -21.91 63.13 5.41
C SER A 5 -22.35 61.83 4.72
N LEU A 6 -22.75 60.86 5.55
CA LEU A 6 -23.45 59.62 5.21
C LEU A 6 -24.94 59.92 4.97
N ARG A 7 -25.59 59.17 4.07
CA ARG A 7 -27.02 58.87 4.21
C ARG A 7 -27.33 57.40 3.89
N TYR A 8 -28.00 56.80 4.86
CA TYR A 8 -28.67 55.51 4.88
C TYR A 8 -29.88 55.48 3.93
N GLY A 9 -30.24 54.27 3.46
CA GLY A 9 -31.62 53.92 3.16
C GLY A 9 -31.81 52.94 2.00
N ALA A 10 -32.13 51.68 2.31
CA ALA A 10 -33.37 51.01 1.87
C ALA A 10 -33.22 49.47 1.94
N LEU A 11 -33.89 48.91 2.95
CA LEU A 11 -34.29 47.50 3.00
C LEU A 11 -35.22 47.20 1.82
N VAL A 12 -34.93 46.15 1.05
CA VAL A 12 -35.96 45.42 0.29
C VAL A 12 -35.71 43.92 0.44
N SER A 13 -36.55 43.34 1.29
CA SER A 13 -36.83 41.91 1.37
C SER A 13 -37.48 41.44 0.08
N ARG A 14 -36.98 40.34 -0.49
CA ARG A 14 -37.75 39.51 -1.43
C ARG A 14 -37.49 38.04 -1.12
N ASN A 15 -38.37 37.50 -0.28
CA ASN A 15 -38.71 36.09 -0.23
C ASN A 15 -39.17 35.64 -1.63
N ALA A 16 -38.49 34.65 -2.21
CA ALA A 16 -39.02 33.87 -3.31
C ALA A 16 -38.74 32.39 -3.02
N CYS A 17 -39.76 31.71 -2.50
CA CYS A 17 -39.85 30.26 -2.47
C CYS A 17 -39.69 29.70 -3.88
N ARG A 18 -38.79 28.71 -4.05
CA ARG A 18 -38.85 27.74 -5.15
C ARG A 18 -38.99 26.33 -4.57
N PRO A 19 -39.87 25.49 -5.13
CA PRO A 19 -40.21 24.20 -4.57
C PRO A 19 -39.23 23.09 -4.97
N GLY A 20 -38.95 22.20 -4.02
CA GLY A 20 -38.79 20.75 -4.20
C GLY A 20 -37.71 20.24 -5.17
N VAL A 21 -36.49 20.06 -4.68
CA VAL A 21 -35.55 19.06 -5.23
C VAL A 21 -35.57 17.86 -4.26
N PRO A 22 -35.84 16.63 -4.72
CA PRO A 22 -35.83 15.46 -3.85
C PRO A 22 -34.42 15.22 -3.33
N GLN A 23 -34.29 15.24 -2.00
CA GLN A 23 -33.07 15.00 -1.26
C GLN A 23 -32.70 13.51 -1.40
N LEU A 24 -31.83 13.20 -2.35
CA LEU A 24 -31.12 11.91 -2.38
C LEU A 24 -30.32 11.80 -1.08
N ALA A 25 -30.75 10.89 -0.22
CA ALA A 25 -30.05 10.54 1.01
C ALA A 25 -28.63 10.10 0.66
N GLN A 26 -27.67 11.01 0.82
CA GLN A 26 -26.26 10.66 0.82
C GLN A 26 -25.99 9.90 2.11
N ALA A 27 -25.97 8.57 2.00
CA ALA A 27 -25.40 7.72 3.03
C ALA A 27 -23.93 8.15 3.23
N PRO A 28 -23.50 8.55 4.44
CA PRO A 28 -22.11 8.83 4.66
C PRO A 28 -21.35 7.51 4.71
N LEU A 29 -20.78 7.09 3.58
CA LEU A 29 -19.70 6.11 3.55
C LEU A 29 -18.43 6.80 4.07
N THR A 30 -18.38 7.08 5.37
CA THR A 30 -17.13 7.41 6.05
C THR A 30 -16.33 6.12 6.21
N PHE A 31 -15.69 5.66 5.13
CA PHE A 31 -14.57 4.74 5.25
C PHE A 31 -13.36 5.55 5.70
N ARG A 32 -13.25 5.78 7.02
CA ARG A 32 -12.05 6.33 7.65
C ARG A 32 -10.93 5.30 7.50
N GLN A 33 -10.15 5.41 6.42
CA GLN A 33 -8.82 4.78 6.37
C GLN A 33 -7.91 5.53 7.34
N ARG A 34 -7.93 5.13 8.61
CA ARG A 34 -6.94 5.57 9.59
C ARG A 34 -5.71 4.68 9.47
N SER A 35 -4.56 5.30 9.24
CA SER A 35 -3.27 4.66 9.51
C SER A 35 -3.24 4.31 11.00
N THR A 36 -2.96 3.06 11.35
CA THR A 36 -3.04 2.54 12.73
C THR A 36 -1.81 2.90 13.56
N ALA A 37 -1.39 4.17 13.56
CA ALA A 37 -0.21 4.59 14.32
C ALA A 37 -0.53 5.79 15.21
N SER A 38 -1.37 5.57 16.22
CA SER A 38 -1.43 6.45 17.38
C SER A 38 -0.82 5.72 18.56
N HIS A 39 0.34 6.20 19.00
CA HIS A 39 1.12 5.73 20.16
C HIS A 39 1.65 4.29 20.05
N GLU A 40 2.59 3.93 20.92
CA GLU A 40 3.05 2.56 21.20
C GLU A 40 1.85 1.63 21.47
N SER A 41 1.12 1.25 20.43
CA SER A 41 0.08 0.25 20.54
C SER A 41 0.75 -1.07 20.23
N ASP A 42 0.88 -1.91 21.26
CA ASP A 42 1.08 -3.35 21.23
C ASP A 42 0.03 -4.11 20.36
N GLN A 43 -0.69 -3.42 19.47
CA GLN A 43 -1.59 -4.03 18.51
C GLN A 43 -0.77 -4.69 17.41
N LYS A 44 -0.35 -5.91 17.72
CA LYS A 44 0.14 -6.88 16.76
C LYS A 44 -0.80 -6.89 15.55
N ALA A 45 -0.23 -6.83 14.34
CA ALA A 45 -0.98 -6.95 13.09
C ALA A 45 -2.00 -8.11 13.19
N ALA A 46 -3.16 -7.99 12.53
CA ALA A 46 -4.27 -8.95 12.71
C ALA A 46 -3.86 -10.40 12.43
N THR A 47 -2.86 -10.59 11.57
CA THR A 47 -2.30 -11.90 11.19
C THR A 47 -0.99 -12.23 11.89
N ALA A 48 -0.55 -11.48 12.91
CA ALA A 48 0.76 -11.64 13.53
C ALA A 48 0.89 -12.85 14.46
N SER A 49 -0.22 -13.51 14.80
CA SER A 49 -0.22 -14.84 15.44
C SER A 49 -0.16 -15.98 14.41
N LEU A 50 -0.40 -15.68 13.12
CA LEU A 50 -0.41 -16.68 12.06
C LEU A 50 1.01 -16.94 11.53
N SER A 51 1.18 -18.08 10.87
CA SER A 51 2.42 -18.38 10.17
C SER A 51 2.66 -17.35 9.05
N PRO A 52 3.92 -17.01 8.73
CA PRO A 52 4.22 -16.16 7.56
C PRO A 52 3.77 -16.76 6.22
N ARG A 53 3.36 -18.04 6.21
CA ARG A 53 2.85 -18.78 5.05
C ARG A 53 1.35 -19.08 5.15
N TRP A 54 0.64 -18.44 6.07
CA TRP A 54 -0.73 -18.78 6.42
C TRP A 54 -1.66 -18.84 5.21
N LEU A 55 -1.49 -17.93 4.24
CA LEU A 55 -2.32 -17.90 3.03
C LEU A 55 -2.14 -19.19 2.20
N GLY A 56 -0.90 -19.63 2.05
CA GLY A 56 -0.58 -20.89 1.37
C GLY A 56 -1.12 -22.10 2.14
N GLU A 57 -0.99 -22.10 3.47
CA GLU A 57 -1.52 -23.16 4.33
C GLU A 57 -3.04 -23.26 4.28
N VAL A 58 -3.75 -22.12 4.29
CA VAL A 58 -5.21 -22.07 4.14
C VAL A 58 -5.64 -22.65 2.81
N LYS A 59 -4.98 -22.28 1.70
CA LYS A 59 -5.25 -22.86 0.38
C LYS A 59 -5.03 -24.36 0.35
N GLN A 60 -3.92 -24.84 0.93
CA GLN A 60 -3.63 -26.27 1.02
C GLN A 60 -4.68 -27.02 1.85
N ARG A 61 -5.13 -26.44 2.97
CA ARG A 61 -6.17 -27.03 3.82
C ARG A 61 -7.50 -27.12 3.09
N ILE A 62 -7.92 -26.05 2.40
CA ILE A 62 -9.14 -26.07 1.58
C ILE A 62 -9.01 -27.12 0.47
N GLY A 63 -7.86 -27.20 -0.20
CA GLY A 63 -7.57 -28.22 -1.21
C GLY A 63 -7.72 -29.63 -0.67
N LYS A 64 -7.18 -29.93 0.53
CA LYS A 64 -7.38 -31.22 1.20
C LYS A 64 -8.85 -31.51 1.46
N CYS A 65 -9.59 -30.54 1.98
CA CYS A 65 -11.03 -30.70 2.21
C CYS A 65 -11.77 -31.05 0.91
N ILE A 66 -11.44 -30.40 -0.21
CA ILE A 66 -12.00 -30.72 -1.53
C ILE A 66 -11.63 -32.15 -1.96
N THR A 67 -10.36 -32.56 -1.81
CA THR A 67 -9.89 -33.91 -2.19
C THR A 67 -10.54 -35.02 -1.36
N PHE A 68 -10.72 -34.82 -0.05
CA PHE A 68 -11.28 -35.82 0.86
C PHE A 68 -12.83 -35.79 0.95
N GLY A 69 -13.46 -34.89 0.20
CA GLY A 69 -14.91 -34.79 0.06
C GLY A 69 -15.53 -33.69 0.92
N LEU A 70 -16.26 -32.81 0.25
CA LEU A 70 -17.12 -31.78 0.86
C LEU A 70 -18.58 -32.06 0.51
N THR A 71 -19.50 -31.75 1.43
CA THR A 71 -20.93 -31.69 1.09
C THR A 71 -21.19 -30.57 0.07
N PRO A 72 -22.27 -30.62 -0.72
CA PRO A 72 -22.58 -29.56 -1.69
C PRO A 72 -22.58 -28.15 -1.10
N ALA A 73 -23.13 -27.99 0.11
CA ALA A 73 -23.13 -26.72 0.84
C ALA A 73 -21.72 -26.27 1.26
N GLN A 74 -20.85 -27.20 1.66
CA GLN A 74 -19.45 -26.89 1.98
C GLN A 74 -18.65 -26.54 0.73
N THR A 75 -18.89 -27.21 -0.40
CA THR A 75 -18.26 -26.91 -1.69
C THR A 75 -18.58 -25.49 -2.14
N ALA A 76 -19.84 -25.06 -2.03
CA ALA A 76 -20.24 -23.69 -2.33
C ALA A 76 -19.49 -22.67 -1.46
N ARG A 77 -19.43 -22.91 -0.14
CA ARG A 77 -18.67 -22.04 0.79
C ARG A 77 -17.18 -22.01 0.49
N ALA A 78 -16.57 -23.16 0.22
CA ALA A 78 -15.15 -23.24 -0.15
C ALA A 78 -14.87 -22.47 -1.44
N GLY A 79 -15.77 -22.54 -2.42
CA GLY A 79 -15.72 -21.76 -3.65
C GLY A 79 -15.70 -20.25 -3.39
N HIS A 80 -16.61 -19.76 -2.54
CA HIS A 80 -16.64 -18.35 -2.15
C HIS A 80 -15.35 -17.89 -1.45
N ILE A 81 -14.86 -18.66 -0.48
CA ILE A 81 -13.61 -18.34 0.23
C ILE A 81 -12.42 -18.30 -0.76
N LEU A 82 -12.32 -19.27 -1.66
CA LEU A 82 -11.25 -19.31 -2.67
C LEU A 82 -11.35 -18.14 -3.65
N GLN A 83 -12.56 -17.70 -4.00
CA GLN A 83 -12.78 -16.53 -4.84
C GLN A 83 -12.29 -15.24 -4.16
N GLU A 84 -12.65 -15.04 -2.88
CA GLU A 84 -12.17 -13.90 -2.08
C GLU A 84 -10.65 -13.92 -1.94
N ILE A 85 -10.08 -15.08 -1.60
CA ILE A 85 -8.62 -15.24 -1.52
C ILE A 85 -7.97 -14.92 -2.87
N ALA A 86 -8.48 -15.44 -3.98
CA ALA A 86 -7.88 -15.22 -5.29
C ALA A 86 -7.90 -13.74 -5.71
N ARG A 87 -8.97 -13.02 -5.37
CA ARG A 87 -9.16 -11.61 -5.70
C ARG A 87 -8.35 -10.69 -4.78
N ASP A 88 -8.43 -10.93 -3.47
CA ASP A 88 -8.09 -9.94 -2.44
C ASP A 88 -6.83 -10.32 -1.63
N TRP A 89 -6.09 -11.37 -2.03
CA TRP A 89 -4.93 -11.86 -1.27
C TRP A 89 -3.90 -10.78 -0.91
N ARG A 90 -3.72 -9.75 -1.74
CA ARG A 90 -2.78 -8.65 -1.46
C ARG A 90 -3.21 -7.87 -0.22
N GLU A 91 -4.49 -7.54 -0.13
CA GLU A 91 -5.07 -6.89 1.04
C GLU A 91 -5.07 -7.82 2.24
N LEU A 92 -5.40 -9.10 2.05
CA LEU A 92 -5.35 -10.08 3.13
C LEU A 92 -3.95 -10.25 3.73
N VAL A 93 -2.89 -10.13 2.95
CA VAL A 93 -1.50 -10.31 3.42
C VAL A 93 -0.84 -8.99 3.84
N ALA A 94 -0.92 -7.96 3.01
CA ALA A 94 -0.26 -6.67 3.30
C ALA A 94 -1.17 -5.74 4.11
N GLY A 95 -2.48 -5.73 3.82
CA GLY A 95 -3.45 -4.91 4.54
C GLY A 95 -3.63 -5.33 5.99
N SER A 96 -3.55 -6.63 6.29
CA SER A 96 -3.56 -7.13 7.67
C SER A 96 -2.39 -6.63 8.52
N GLU A 97 -1.31 -6.18 7.88
CA GLU A 97 -0.12 -5.58 8.50
C GLU A 97 -0.14 -4.04 8.47
N GLY A 98 -1.24 -3.42 8.01
CA GLY A 98 -1.42 -1.98 7.97
C GLY A 98 -0.90 -1.30 6.71
N PHE A 99 -0.53 -2.04 5.65
CA PHE A 99 -0.18 -1.44 4.36
C PHE A 99 -1.44 -1.08 3.56
N LEU A 100 -1.41 0.06 2.87
CA LEU A 100 -2.51 0.48 2.01
C LEU A 100 -2.32 -0.11 0.60
N THR A 101 -3.17 -1.07 0.23
CA THR A 101 -3.04 -1.86 -1.00
C THR A 101 -3.84 -1.35 -2.18
N THR A 102 -4.67 -0.32 -1.96
CA THR A 102 -5.57 0.23 -2.97
C THR A 102 -4.79 0.84 -4.15
N PRO A 103 -5.36 0.87 -5.37
CA PRO A 103 -4.66 1.32 -6.57
C PRO A 103 -4.09 2.74 -6.48
N ASP A 104 -4.81 3.61 -5.80
CA ASP A 104 -4.52 5.02 -5.52
C ASP A 104 -3.50 5.22 -4.38
N ARG A 105 -3.06 4.16 -3.70
CA ARG A 105 -2.11 4.27 -2.56
C ARG A 105 -0.89 3.37 -2.65
N ARG A 106 -0.98 2.21 -3.30
CA ARG A 106 0.16 1.28 -3.45
C ARG A 106 1.35 1.93 -4.19
N GLY A 107 2.58 1.64 -3.82
CA GLY A 107 3.76 2.26 -4.46
C GLY A 107 3.96 1.78 -5.91
N MET A 108 4.12 0.47 -6.08
CA MET A 108 4.31 -0.16 -7.38
C MET A 108 3.40 -1.39 -7.51
N HIS A 109 2.86 -1.64 -8.70
CA HIS A 109 1.92 -2.73 -8.91
C HIS A 109 2.31 -3.63 -10.07
N ARG A 110 2.44 -4.93 -9.77
CA ARG A 110 2.70 -5.99 -10.75
C ARG A 110 3.81 -5.64 -11.74
N GLN A 111 4.85 -4.96 -11.27
CA GLN A 111 6.04 -4.72 -12.07
C GLN A 111 6.64 -6.07 -12.46
N ALA A 112 6.83 -6.30 -13.76
CA ALA A 112 7.46 -7.53 -14.21
C ALA A 112 8.89 -7.57 -13.70
N VAL A 113 9.26 -8.68 -13.07
CA VAL A 113 10.65 -9.06 -12.94
C VAL A 113 11.13 -9.43 -14.34
N VAL A 114 12.31 -8.99 -14.73
CA VAL A 114 12.91 -9.35 -16.03
C VAL A 114 14.16 -10.19 -15.82
N TRP A 115 14.51 -11.01 -16.82
CA TRP A 115 15.64 -11.95 -16.72
C TRP A 115 16.94 -11.26 -16.25
N GLY A 116 17.22 -10.04 -16.74
CA GLY A 116 18.45 -9.30 -16.43
C GLY A 116 18.59 -8.82 -14.99
N GLU A 117 17.55 -8.97 -14.17
CA GLU A 117 17.58 -8.66 -12.74
C GLU A 117 18.09 -9.86 -11.91
N MET A 118 18.26 -11.01 -12.54
CA MET A 118 18.82 -12.21 -11.92
C MET A 118 20.35 -12.20 -11.97
N ASP A 119 20.98 -12.71 -10.92
CA ASP A 119 22.38 -13.11 -10.95
C ASP A 119 22.53 -14.57 -11.38
N SER A 120 23.76 -14.96 -11.76
CA SER A 120 24.09 -16.33 -12.12
C SER A 120 24.49 -17.18 -10.90
N MET A 121 24.14 -16.77 -9.67
CA MET A 121 24.55 -17.47 -8.44
C MET A 121 23.76 -18.77 -8.28
N GLY A 122 24.21 -19.80 -8.99
CA GLY A 122 23.71 -21.16 -8.94
C GLY A 122 24.85 -22.15 -8.75
N LEU A 123 24.72 -23.10 -7.83
CA LEU A 123 25.76 -24.10 -7.57
C LEU A 123 25.89 -25.01 -8.80
N ARG A 124 27.10 -25.10 -9.38
CA ARG A 124 27.41 -25.92 -10.58
C ARG A 124 27.08 -27.42 -10.42
N LEU A 125 26.87 -27.87 -9.18
CA LEU A 125 26.54 -29.26 -8.82
C LEU A 125 25.04 -29.55 -8.77
N SER A 126 24.16 -28.55 -8.93
CA SER A 126 22.73 -28.78 -8.96
C SER A 126 22.14 -28.29 -10.29
N SER A 127 21.56 -29.20 -11.05
CA SER A 127 20.79 -28.89 -12.26
C SER A 127 19.53 -28.05 -11.96
N PHE A 128 19.19 -27.89 -10.67
CA PHE A 128 17.96 -27.29 -10.17
C PHE A 128 18.12 -25.86 -9.60
N GLN A 129 19.30 -25.48 -9.11
CA GLN A 129 19.51 -24.13 -8.55
C GLN A 129 20.05 -23.17 -9.60
N LYS A 130 19.23 -22.88 -10.62
CA LYS A 130 19.39 -21.71 -11.50
C LYS A 130 19.21 -20.44 -10.65
N GLY A 131 19.92 -19.35 -10.95
CA GLY A 131 20.09 -18.16 -10.09
C GLY A 131 18.81 -17.47 -9.59
N HIS A 132 18.96 -16.31 -8.96
CA HIS A 132 17.84 -15.57 -8.36
C HIS A 132 17.95 -14.08 -8.64
N VAL A 133 16.89 -13.32 -8.36
CA VAL A 133 16.94 -11.86 -8.40
C VAL A 133 18.06 -11.38 -7.47
N ASN A 134 18.97 -10.57 -8.00
CA ASN A 134 20.12 -10.06 -7.25
C ASN A 134 19.63 -9.20 -6.07
N ASN A 135 20.31 -9.30 -4.93
CA ASN A 135 19.95 -8.56 -3.71
C ASN A 135 19.83 -7.04 -3.91
N VAL A 136 20.67 -6.44 -4.76
CA VAL A 136 20.64 -4.99 -5.05
C VAL A 136 19.32 -4.56 -5.68
N MET A 137 18.69 -5.45 -6.45
CA MET A 137 17.43 -5.15 -7.14
C MET A 137 16.29 -4.86 -6.17
N TYR A 138 16.28 -5.47 -4.99
CA TYR A 138 15.25 -5.21 -3.98
C TYR A 138 15.28 -3.76 -3.48
N ASN A 139 16.47 -3.18 -3.30
CA ASN A 139 16.59 -1.76 -2.93
C ASN A 139 16.11 -0.86 -4.07
N ARG A 140 16.39 -1.22 -5.32
CA ARG A 140 15.86 -0.51 -6.50
C ARG A 140 14.33 -0.58 -6.57
N TYR A 141 13.73 -1.72 -6.23
CA TYR A 141 12.28 -1.87 -6.17
C TYR A 141 11.65 -1.05 -5.05
N ALA A 142 12.29 -1.01 -3.87
CA ALA A 142 11.85 -0.19 -2.75
C ALA A 142 11.84 1.29 -3.13
N GLU A 143 12.95 1.78 -3.72
CA GLU A 143 13.08 3.14 -4.25
C GLU A 143 11.99 3.47 -5.27
N SER A 144 11.83 2.63 -6.31
CA SER A 144 10.83 2.85 -7.36
C SER A 144 9.41 2.87 -6.79
N GLY A 145 9.13 1.99 -5.82
CA GLY A 145 7.87 1.96 -5.10
C GLY A 145 7.63 3.23 -4.27
N ARG A 146 8.67 3.78 -3.62
CA ARG A 146 8.58 5.00 -2.81
C ARG A 146 8.21 6.21 -3.65
N ILE A 147 8.85 6.36 -4.82
CA ILE A 147 8.50 7.41 -5.78
C ILE A 147 7.05 7.27 -6.24
N GLY A 148 6.63 6.05 -6.62
CA GLY A 148 5.27 5.79 -7.06
C GLY A 148 4.22 6.04 -5.96
N TRP A 149 4.55 5.71 -4.72
CA TRP A 149 3.71 5.98 -3.53
C TRP A 149 3.52 7.49 -3.33
N ALA A 150 4.60 8.26 -3.36
CA ALA A 150 4.53 9.69 -3.14
C ALA A 150 3.87 10.45 -4.30
N GLN A 151 4.06 10.01 -5.55
CA GLN A 151 3.32 10.56 -6.69
C GLN A 151 1.81 10.39 -6.53
N LYS A 152 1.36 9.29 -5.91
CA LYS A 152 -0.05 9.06 -5.64
C LYS A 152 -0.57 9.92 -4.50
N LEU A 153 0.22 10.15 -3.45
CA LEU A 153 -0.11 11.15 -2.43
C LEU A 153 -0.31 12.54 -3.04
N ALA A 154 0.52 12.93 -4.01
CA ALA A 154 0.36 14.19 -4.76
C ALA A 154 -0.98 14.29 -5.50
N MET A 155 -1.57 13.16 -5.90
CA MET A 155 -2.89 13.11 -6.53
C MET A 155 -4.03 13.17 -5.51
N LEU A 156 -3.83 12.57 -4.33
CA LEU A 156 -4.79 12.57 -3.22
C LEU A 156 -4.84 13.89 -2.46
N ASP A 157 -3.77 14.69 -2.53
CA ASP A 157 -3.68 16.03 -1.95
C ASP A 157 -3.39 17.09 -3.04
N PRO A 158 -4.42 17.51 -3.79
CA PRO A 158 -4.26 18.50 -4.87
C PRO A 158 -3.75 19.85 -4.37
N ALA A 159 -4.04 20.22 -3.12
CA ALA A 159 -3.65 21.50 -2.54
C ALA A 159 -2.12 21.61 -2.41
N ASN A 160 -1.44 20.52 -2.05
CA ASN A 160 0.03 20.49 -1.93
C ASN A 160 0.72 19.72 -3.06
N LYS A 161 0.04 19.46 -4.18
CA LYS A 161 0.56 18.66 -5.31
C LYS A 161 1.92 19.10 -5.81
N LYS A 162 2.20 20.41 -5.83
CA LYS A 162 3.51 20.96 -6.21
C LYS A 162 4.59 20.48 -5.24
N ALA A 163 4.40 20.69 -3.94
CA ALA A 163 5.34 20.26 -2.91
C ALA A 163 5.61 18.74 -2.99
N TRP A 164 4.56 17.93 -3.11
CA TRP A 164 4.71 16.48 -3.27
C TRP A 164 5.53 16.06 -4.49
N ARG A 165 5.39 16.77 -5.62
CA ARG A 165 6.18 16.50 -6.83
C ARG A 165 7.63 16.95 -6.68
N GLU A 166 7.86 18.06 -6.01
CA GLU A 166 9.19 18.64 -5.86
C GLU A 166 10.07 17.81 -4.92
N LEU A 167 9.49 17.03 -3.98
CA LEU A 167 10.20 16.10 -3.09
C LEU A 167 11.13 15.09 -3.80
N PHE A 168 10.91 14.83 -5.09
CA PHE A 168 11.70 13.88 -5.88
C PHE A 168 12.16 14.47 -7.21
N ALA A 169 11.98 15.78 -7.39
CA ALA A 169 12.51 16.51 -8.52
C ALA A 169 13.77 17.27 -8.08
N PRO A 170 14.72 17.55 -9.00
CA PRO A 170 15.92 18.32 -8.67
C PRO A 170 15.64 19.83 -8.48
N THR A 171 14.46 20.19 -7.99
CA THR A 171 13.95 21.57 -7.94
C THR A 171 13.81 22.13 -6.52
N SER A 172 13.78 21.27 -5.50
CA SER A 172 13.72 21.66 -4.09
C SER A 172 14.50 20.70 -3.20
N ALA A 173 14.53 20.97 -1.89
CA ALA A 173 14.87 19.95 -0.91
C ALA A 173 13.95 18.73 -1.10
N GLY A 174 14.54 17.56 -1.24
CA GLY A 174 13.84 16.30 -1.46
C GLY A 174 14.15 15.29 -0.36
N LEU A 175 13.53 14.11 -0.45
CA LEU A 175 13.71 13.06 0.54
C LEU A 175 15.04 12.31 0.32
N ILE A 176 15.93 12.37 1.31
CA ILE A 176 17.23 11.70 1.30
C ILE A 176 17.12 10.37 2.05
N LEU A 177 17.52 9.28 1.40
CA LEU A 177 17.63 7.98 2.06
C LEU A 177 18.93 7.93 2.88
N ARG A 178 18.80 8.06 4.21
CA ARG A 178 19.93 7.97 5.15
C ARG A 178 20.40 6.53 5.32
N ALA A 179 19.48 5.58 5.43
CA ALA A 179 19.79 4.16 5.53
C ALA A 179 18.66 3.29 4.97
N ILE A 180 19.01 2.10 4.48
CA ILE A 180 18.06 1.06 4.11
C ILE A 180 18.53 -0.29 4.64
N THR A 181 17.65 -1.01 5.33
CA THR A 181 17.86 -2.39 5.75
C THR A 181 16.91 -3.29 4.98
N THR A 182 17.42 -4.36 4.36
CA THR A 182 16.62 -5.28 3.54
C THR A 182 16.71 -6.71 4.06
N GLU A 183 15.56 -7.28 4.41
CA GLU A 183 15.40 -8.65 4.84
C GLU A 183 14.81 -9.52 3.72
N PHE A 184 15.63 -10.39 3.14
CA PHE A 184 15.21 -11.32 2.10
C PHE A 184 14.46 -12.52 2.69
N LYS A 185 13.33 -12.91 2.08
CA LYS A 185 12.49 -14.01 2.58
C LYS A 185 12.62 -15.30 1.76
N PHE A 186 12.96 -15.20 0.47
CA PHE A 186 13.30 -16.34 -0.39
C PHE A 186 13.98 -15.90 -1.70
N PRO A 187 14.68 -16.80 -2.40
CA PRO A 187 15.28 -16.50 -3.71
C PRO A 187 14.21 -16.42 -4.80
N MET A 188 13.61 -15.24 -4.98
CA MET A 188 12.67 -14.95 -6.08
C MET A 188 13.38 -15.05 -7.43
N LYS A 189 12.67 -15.49 -8.48
CA LYS A 189 13.22 -15.72 -9.80
C LYS A 189 12.32 -15.13 -10.88
N TRP A 190 12.90 -14.86 -12.03
CA TRP A 190 12.13 -14.70 -13.26
C TRP A 190 11.55 -16.06 -13.70
N PRO A 191 10.33 -16.10 -14.27
CA PRO A 191 9.37 -15.01 -14.36
C PRO A 191 8.58 -14.81 -13.05
N ASP A 192 8.40 -13.57 -12.63
CA ASP A 192 7.50 -13.16 -11.55
C ASP A 192 7.06 -11.71 -11.80
N ASN A 193 6.06 -11.26 -11.05
CA ASN A 193 5.74 -9.85 -10.93
C ASN A 193 5.84 -9.45 -9.45
N ILE A 194 6.17 -8.20 -9.19
CA ILE A 194 6.21 -7.66 -7.84
C ILE A 194 5.23 -6.52 -7.64
N SER A 195 4.69 -6.42 -6.44
CA SER A 195 4.02 -5.23 -5.96
C SER A 195 4.75 -4.72 -4.71
N VAL A 196 4.92 -3.40 -4.62
CA VAL A 196 5.65 -2.77 -3.51
C VAL A 196 4.71 -1.82 -2.78
N TYR A 197 4.68 -1.96 -1.45
CA TYR A 197 3.86 -1.17 -0.56
C TYR A 197 4.73 -0.46 0.47
N HIS A 198 4.32 0.76 0.81
CA HIS A 198 4.97 1.61 1.78
C HIS A 198 3.96 2.02 2.85
N LYS A 199 4.43 2.14 4.09
CA LYS A 199 3.68 2.78 5.18
C LYS A 199 4.64 3.55 6.07
N LEU A 200 4.14 4.64 6.66
CA LEU A 200 4.85 5.31 7.74
C LEU A 200 4.82 4.42 8.98
N ARG A 201 5.99 4.21 9.60
CA ARG A 201 6.10 3.42 10.82
C ARG A 201 5.36 4.08 12.00
N ALA A 202 5.45 5.40 12.08
CA ALA A 202 4.78 6.22 13.09
C ALA A 202 4.25 7.49 12.43
N GLU A 203 3.20 8.08 13.03
CA GLU A 203 2.68 9.38 12.60
C GLU A 203 3.74 10.48 12.81
N PRO A 204 4.13 11.23 11.76
CA PRO A 204 5.04 12.35 11.91
C PRO A 204 4.41 13.46 12.76
N THR A 205 5.20 14.05 13.65
CA THR A 205 4.77 15.17 14.50
C THR A 205 5.36 16.49 14.01
N ALA A 206 4.85 17.62 14.49
CA ALA A 206 5.46 18.91 14.19
C ALA A 206 6.92 18.93 14.68
N GLY A 207 7.85 19.30 13.79
CA GLY A 207 9.30 19.32 14.08
C GLY A 207 10.04 18.02 13.75
N THR A 208 9.35 16.99 13.25
CA THR A 208 10.00 15.78 12.72
C THR A 208 10.81 16.12 11.46
N ASP A 209 12.12 15.86 11.51
CA ASP A 209 13.08 16.07 10.42
C ASP A 209 13.46 14.77 9.69
N SER A 210 13.02 13.63 10.21
CA SER A 210 13.29 12.31 9.65
C SER A 210 12.19 11.33 10.01
N PHE A 211 11.92 10.37 9.13
CA PHE A 211 10.88 9.38 9.34
C PHE A 211 11.26 8.02 8.76
N ILE A 212 10.65 6.98 9.33
CA ILE A 212 10.88 5.61 8.91
C ILE A 212 9.72 5.14 8.02
N LEU A 213 10.05 4.61 6.86
CA LEU A 213 9.11 3.87 6.01
C LEU A 213 9.36 2.37 6.16
N ASP A 214 8.30 1.64 6.47
CA ASP A 214 8.29 0.20 6.27
C ASP A 214 7.92 -0.09 4.82
N VAL A 215 8.65 -1.00 4.19
CA VAL A 215 8.46 -1.41 2.81
C VAL A 215 8.20 -2.90 2.73
N LEU A 216 7.18 -3.28 1.95
CA LEU A 216 6.84 -4.66 1.67
C LEU A 216 6.92 -4.94 0.17
N ILE A 217 7.88 -5.78 -0.22
CA ILE A 217 8.03 -6.26 -1.60
C ILE A 217 7.35 -7.63 -1.69
N MET A 218 6.23 -7.69 -2.38
CA MET A 218 5.41 -8.89 -2.55
C MET A 218 5.69 -9.57 -3.88
N SER A 219 5.91 -10.88 -3.86
CA SER A 219 5.87 -11.71 -5.06
C SER A 219 4.43 -12.02 -5.42
N GLU A 220 4.07 -11.78 -6.68
CA GLU A 220 2.73 -12.02 -7.22
C GLU A 220 2.52 -13.50 -7.57
N LEU A 221 3.58 -14.19 -8.01
CA LEU A 221 3.56 -15.63 -8.28
C LEU A 221 3.40 -16.43 -6.98
N HIS A 222 4.18 -16.11 -5.96
CA HIS A 222 4.19 -16.84 -4.69
C HIS A 222 3.15 -16.32 -3.70
N GLN A 223 2.56 -15.15 -3.97
CA GLN A 223 1.55 -14.47 -3.14
C GLN A 223 1.98 -14.30 -1.68
N ARG A 224 3.25 -13.93 -1.48
CA ARG A 224 3.85 -13.75 -0.16
C ARG A 224 4.99 -12.73 -0.21
N PRO A 225 5.41 -12.19 0.95
CA PRO A 225 6.56 -11.28 1.01
C PRO A 225 7.82 -11.93 0.44
N ALA A 226 8.44 -11.27 -0.54
CA ALA A 226 9.75 -11.63 -1.09
C ALA A 226 10.88 -10.95 -0.31
N ALA A 227 10.69 -9.69 0.07
CA ALA A 227 11.56 -8.98 0.99
C ALA A 227 10.78 -7.94 1.81
N ARG A 228 11.38 -7.53 2.93
CA ARG A 228 10.96 -6.38 3.71
C ARG A 228 12.09 -5.39 3.77
N CYS A 229 11.80 -4.11 3.63
CA CYS A 229 12.79 -3.07 3.81
C CYS A 229 12.36 -2.09 4.90
N ILE A 230 13.35 -1.50 5.55
CA ILE A 230 13.19 -0.37 6.47
C ILE A 230 14.01 0.76 5.89
N GLU A 231 13.34 1.82 5.45
CA GLU A 231 13.98 3.01 4.90
C GLU A 231 13.96 4.12 5.95
N ASP A 232 15.13 4.66 6.25
CA ASP A 232 15.32 5.80 7.12
C ASP A 232 15.52 7.05 6.26
N ILE A 233 14.53 7.95 6.27
CA ILE A 233 14.43 9.10 5.37
C ILE A 233 14.63 10.39 6.16
N VAL A 234 15.39 11.33 5.59
CA VAL A 234 15.63 12.70 6.07
C VAL A 234 15.21 13.70 5.00
#